data_AF-A0A9D1RSP2-F1
#
_entry.id   AF-A0A9D1RSP2-F1
#
_cell.length_a   1.000
_cell.length_b   1.000
_cell.length_c   1.000
_cell.angle_alpha   90.00
_cell.angle_beta   90.00
_cell.angle_gamma   90.00
#
_symmetry.space_group_name_H-M   'P 1'
#
loop_
_entity.id
_entity.type
_entity.pdbx_description
1 polymer ?
#
loop_
_entity_poly.entity_id
_entity_poly.type
_entity_poly.pdbx_seq_one_letter_code
_entity_poly.pdbx_strand_id
1 'polypeptide(L)'
;MEGTRHGRAGRQDPHTEERETLLEGLARTRTLLAQAYASFNSTRDPYLIDSYVFEINALQARYSYLLRRVKALDGYALDHPARGPAGWSGGRLLWSSETRKEGCV
;
A
#
# COMPACT_ATOMS: atom_id res chain seq x y z
N MET A 1 30.54 21.27 -37.03
CA MET A 1 29.54 20.20 -36.92
C MET A 1 29.48 19.83 -35.44
N GLU A 2 28.87 20.68 -34.61
CA GLU A 2 27.45 20.60 -34.22
C GLU A 2 27.04 19.25 -33.63
N GLY A 3 26.42 19.28 -32.45
CA GLY A 3 25.47 18.22 -32.09
C GLY A 3 25.53 17.68 -30.67
N THR A 4 25.55 18.56 -29.68
CA THR A 4 24.91 18.42 -28.36
C THR A 4 23.88 17.30 -28.28
N ARG A 5 24.05 16.33 -27.36
CA ARG A 5 22.92 15.65 -26.69
C ARG A 5 23.28 15.41 -25.23
N HIS A 6 22.95 16.42 -24.42
CA HIS A 6 22.83 16.30 -22.98
C HIS A 6 21.84 15.17 -22.68
N GLY A 7 22.35 14.04 -22.18
CA GLY A 7 21.52 13.02 -21.56
C GLY A 7 20.84 13.65 -20.36
N ARG A 8 19.56 14.01 -20.55
CA ARG A 8 18.69 14.56 -19.52
C ARG A 8 18.50 13.47 -18.47
N ALA A 9 19.42 13.40 -17.51
CA ALA A 9 19.27 12.60 -16.30
C ALA A 9 17.89 12.92 -15.73
N GLY A 10 16.99 11.94 -15.85
CA GLY A 10 15.63 12.07 -15.38
C GLY A 10 15.68 12.41 -13.92
N ARG A 11 15.12 13.56 -13.55
CA ARG A 11 14.80 13.88 -12.17
C ARG A 11 13.73 12.87 -11.76
N GLN A 12 14.14 11.70 -11.29
CA GLN A 12 13.22 10.75 -10.67
C GLN A 12 12.72 11.43 -9.40
N ASP A 13 11.41 11.60 -9.32
CA ASP A 13 10.78 12.17 -8.15
C ASP A 13 10.87 11.11 -7.04
N PRO A 14 11.53 11.40 -5.90
CA PRO A 14 11.75 10.41 -4.84
C PRO A 14 10.43 9.82 -4.31
N HIS A 15 9.33 10.54 -4.45
CA HIS A 15 8.00 10.08 -4.06
C HIS A 15 7.43 9.02 -5.04
N THR A 16 7.89 9.02 -6.29
CA THR A 16 7.52 8.00 -7.30
C THR A 16 8.27 6.69 -7.05
N GLU A 17 9.58 6.77 -6.78
CA GLU A 17 10.39 5.59 -6.44
C GLU A 17 9.91 4.89 -5.17
N GLU A 18 9.57 5.67 -4.12
CA GLU A 18 9.02 5.13 -2.89
C GLU A 18 7.68 4.41 -3.17
N ARG A 19 6.81 5.01 -3.98
CA ARG A 19 5.52 4.42 -4.35
C ARG A 19 5.69 3.11 -5.10
N GLU A 20 6.58 3.05 -6.09
CA GLU A 20 6.87 1.82 -6.85
C GLU A 20 7.38 0.72 -5.92
N THR A 21 8.34 1.03 -5.04
CA THR A 21 8.87 0.10 -4.05
C THR A 21 7.78 -0.48 -3.14
N LEU A 22 6.82 0.35 -2.72
CA LEU A 22 5.71 -0.11 -1.88
C LEU A 22 4.73 -1.01 -2.65
N LEU A 23 4.46 -0.71 -3.92
CA LEU A 23 3.62 -1.55 -4.78
C LEU A 23 4.26 -2.91 -5.05
N GLU A 24 5.57 -2.94 -5.31
CA GLU A 24 6.33 -4.19 -5.40
C GLU A 24 6.25 -4.98 -4.08
N GLY A 25 6.39 -4.28 -2.95
CA GLY A 25 6.22 -4.85 -1.62
C GLY A 25 4.84 -5.50 -1.44
N LEU A 26 3.77 -4.87 -1.90
CA LEU A 26 2.40 -5.42 -1.85
C LEU A 26 2.26 -6.68 -2.70
N ALA A 27 2.73 -6.63 -3.95
CA ALA A 27 2.69 -7.77 -4.86
C ALA A 27 3.45 -8.97 -4.27
N ARG A 28 4.68 -8.75 -3.79
CA ARG A 28 5.49 -9.78 -3.13
C ARG A 28 4.78 -10.35 -1.89
N THR A 29 4.24 -9.49 -1.03
CA THR A 29 3.55 -9.93 0.19
C THR A 29 2.32 -10.76 -0.13
N ARG A 30 1.57 -10.42 -1.19
CA ARG A 30 0.43 -11.20 -1.66
C ARG A 30 0.84 -12.59 -2.16
N THR A 31 1.94 -12.70 -2.89
CA THR A 31 2.48 -14.00 -3.33
C THR A 31 2.91 -14.85 -2.13
N LEU A 32 3.61 -14.26 -1.16
CA LEU A 32 4.02 -14.96 0.06
C LEU A 32 2.82 -15.45 0.87
N LEU A 33 1.75 -14.65 0.98
CA LEU A 33 0.50 -15.08 1.62
C LEU A 33 -0.08 -16.31 0.93
N ALA A 34 -0.18 -16.28 -0.40
CA ALA A 34 -0.71 -17.42 -1.16
C ALA A 34 0.12 -18.69 -0.94
N GLN A 35 1.45 -18.55 -0.89
CA GLN A 35 2.37 -19.65 -0.59
C GLN A 35 2.19 -20.18 0.83
N ALA A 36 2.14 -19.31 1.84
CA ALA A 36 1.95 -19.70 3.22
C ALA A 36 0.61 -20.42 3.43
N TYR A 37 -0.48 -19.93 2.82
CA TYR A 37 -1.78 -20.61 2.84
C TYR A 37 -1.73 -21.99 2.17
N ALA A 38 -1.06 -22.12 1.02
CA ALA A 38 -0.93 -23.41 0.34
C ALA A 38 -0.17 -24.43 1.21
N SER A 39 0.96 -24.00 1.80
CA SER A 39 1.76 -24.84 2.71
C SER A 39 0.96 -25.22 3.97
N PHE A 40 0.29 -24.26 4.61
CA PHE A 40 -0.56 -24.49 5.78
C PHE A 40 -1.62 -25.56 5.50
N ASN A 41 -2.34 -25.45 4.38
CA ASN A 41 -3.40 -26.38 4.00
C ASN A 41 -2.89 -27.81 3.73
N SER A 42 -1.62 -27.96 3.35
CA SER A 42 -0.99 -29.27 3.10
C SER A 42 -0.31 -29.88 4.34
N THR A 43 -0.11 -29.07 5.38
CA THR A 43 0.67 -29.45 6.58
C THR A 43 -0.19 -30.18 7.60
N ARG A 44 0.37 -31.21 8.24
CA ARG A 44 -0.28 -31.98 9.32
C ARG A 44 0.50 -31.96 10.63
N ASP A 45 1.72 -31.44 10.62
CA ASP A 45 2.55 -31.33 11.80
C ASP A 45 2.07 -30.15 12.66
N PRO A 46 1.62 -30.40 13.91
CA PRO A 46 1.08 -29.36 14.78
C PRO A 46 2.08 -28.24 15.08
N TYR A 47 3.38 -28.52 15.14
CA TYR A 47 4.39 -27.48 15.39
C TYR A 47 4.59 -26.57 14.16
N LEU A 48 4.41 -27.13 12.95
CA LEU A 48 4.45 -26.36 11.72
C LEU A 48 3.16 -25.56 11.51
N ILE A 49 2.00 -26.09 11.92
CA ILE A 49 0.72 -25.38 11.88
C ILE A 49 0.79 -24.06 12.64
N ASP A 50 1.28 -24.07 13.88
CA ASP A 50 1.42 -22.83 14.66
C ASP A 50 2.39 -21.85 13.99
N SER A 51 3.50 -22.34 13.44
CA SER A 51 4.47 -21.50 12.72
C SER A 51 3.84 -20.78 11.53
N TYR A 52 3.02 -21.46 10.75
CA TYR A 52 2.32 -20.89 9.60
C TYR A 52 1.22 -19.90 10.03
N VAL A 53 0.54 -20.12 11.15
CA VAL A 53 -0.41 -19.12 11.69
C VAL A 53 0.32 -17.81 12.01
N PHE A 54 1.47 -17.87 12.66
CA PHE A 54 2.28 -16.68 12.92
C PHE A 54 2.78 -16.02 11.64
N GLU A 55 3.24 -16.81 10.66
CA GLU A 55 3.70 -16.30 9.37
C GLU A 55 2.58 -15.58 8.60
N ILE A 56 1.42 -16.21 8.48
CA ILE A 56 0.25 -15.63 7.80
C ILE A 56 -0.16 -14.32 8.47
N ASN A 57 -0.24 -14.30 9.80
CA ASN A 57 -0.58 -13.08 10.54
C ASN A 57 0.45 -11.96 10.32
N ALA A 58 1.74 -12.29 10.34
CA ALA A 58 2.80 -11.31 10.09
C ALA A 58 2.73 -10.75 8.67
N LEU A 59 2.46 -11.59 7.67
CA LEU A 59 2.30 -11.17 6.28
C LEU A 59 1.05 -10.31 6.08
N GLN A 60 -0.07 -10.63 6.74
CA GLN A 60 -1.28 -9.80 6.73
C GLN A 60 -1.04 -8.41 7.37
N ALA A 61 -0.32 -8.37 8.49
CA ALA A 61 0.07 -7.12 9.14
C ALA A 61 0.98 -6.27 8.23
N ARG A 62 1.96 -6.90 7.57
CA ARG A 62 2.81 -6.25 6.57
C ARG A 62 2.00 -5.71 5.39
N TYR A 63 1.09 -6.50 4.83
CA TYR A 63 0.22 -6.07 3.73
C TYR A 63 -0.62 -4.86 4.12
N SER A 64 -1.22 -4.88 5.31
CA SER A 64 -2.01 -3.78 5.86
C SER A 64 -1.18 -2.52 6.12
N TYR A 65 0.07 -2.67 6.55
CA TYR A 65 1.02 -1.56 6.67
C TYR A 65 1.33 -0.93 5.31
N LEU A 66 1.71 -1.75 4.31
CA LEU A 66 2.05 -1.27 2.98
C LEU A 66 0.88 -0.54 2.32
N LEU A 67 -0.35 -1.06 2.44
CA LEU A 67 -1.55 -0.38 1.95
C LEU A 67 -1.73 1.01 2.60
N ARG A 68 -1.53 1.11 3.91
CA ARG A 68 -1.61 2.40 4.60
C ARG A 68 -0.53 3.36 4.13
N ARG A 69 0.69 2.87 3.87
CA ARG A 69 1.81 3.70 3.40
C ARG A 69 1.56 4.23 1.97
N VAL A 70 1.10 3.38 1.05
CA VAL A 70 0.73 3.80 -0.31
C VAL A 70 -0.37 4.86 -0.27
N LYS A 71 -1.42 4.62 0.54
CA LYS A 71 -2.51 5.59 0.70
C LYS A 71 -2.04 6.92 1.30
N ALA A 72 -1.12 6.87 2.26
CA ALA A 72 -0.57 8.08 2.86
C ALA A 72 0.21 8.89 1.80
N LEU A 73 1.06 8.24 1.00
CA LEU A 73 1.77 8.89 -0.11
C LEU A 73 0.80 9.48 -1.13
N ASP A 74 -0.20 8.72 -1.57
CA ASP A 74 -1.21 9.24 -2.50
C ASP A 74 -2.00 10.42 -1.90
N GLY A 75 -2.23 10.43 -0.57
CA GLY A 75 -2.86 11.54 0.16
C GLY A 75 -1.96 12.78 0.29
N TYR A 76 -0.65 12.62 0.54
CA TYR A 76 0.32 13.72 0.53
C TYR A 76 0.54 14.28 -0.89
N ALA A 77 0.42 13.45 -1.92
CA ALA A 77 0.51 13.88 -3.31
C ALA A 77 -0.66 14.77 -3.74
N LEU A 78 -1.84 14.67 -3.10
CA LEU A 78 -2.97 15.57 -3.32
C LEU A 78 -2.84 16.92 -2.61
N ASP A 79 -1.97 17.04 -1.60
CA ASP A 79 -1.72 18.28 -0.84
C ASP A 79 -0.43 18.99 -1.29
N HIS A 80 0.34 18.40 -2.20
CA HIS A 80 1.59 18.99 -2.70
C HIS A 80 1.32 20.19 -3.64
N PRO A 81 1.81 21.41 -3.33
CA PRO A 81 1.43 22.64 -4.04
C PRO A 81 1.96 22.75 -5.48
N ALA A 82 2.75 21.78 -5.98
CA ALA A 82 3.33 21.85 -7.32
C ALA A 82 2.49 21.17 -8.42
N ARG A 83 1.37 20.50 -8.09
CA ARG A 83 0.48 19.94 -9.12
C ARG A 83 -0.96 19.77 -8.63
N GLY A 84 -1.63 20.89 -8.34
CA GLY A 84 -3.08 20.89 -8.18
C GLY A 84 -3.78 20.50 -9.49
N PRO A 85 -4.82 19.66 -9.47
CA PRO A 85 -5.60 19.35 -10.67
C PRO A 85 -6.39 20.59 -11.09
N ALA A 86 -6.05 21.15 -12.25
CA ALA A 86 -6.93 22.05 -12.97
C ALA A 86 -8.21 21.28 -13.36
N GLY A 87 -9.26 21.39 -12.54
CA GLY A 87 -10.61 20.99 -12.94
C GLY A 87 -11.33 19.96 -12.07
N TRP A 88 -11.00 19.77 -10.79
CA TRP A 88 -11.88 18.95 -9.94
C TRP A 88 -13.05 19.76 -9.34
N SER A 89 -14.13 19.80 -10.12
CA SER A 89 -15.43 20.27 -9.69
C SER A 89 -16.19 19.11 -9.02
N GLY A 90 -16.41 19.22 -7.72
CA GLY A 90 -17.56 18.61 -7.05
C GLY A 90 -17.32 17.29 -6.34
N GLY A 91 -17.71 17.25 -5.06
CA GLY A 91 -17.92 15.99 -4.34
C GLY A 91 -17.48 15.94 -2.89
N ARG A 92 -17.74 16.98 -2.09
CA ARG A 92 -17.76 16.87 -0.62
C ARG A 92 -18.91 15.92 -0.23
N LEU A 93 -18.61 14.65 -0.04
CA LEU A 93 -19.47 13.73 0.71
C LEU A 93 -18.63 13.07 1.80
N LEU A 94 -18.79 13.66 2.98
CA LEU A 94 -18.91 12.97 4.27
C LEU A 94 -18.03 11.73 4.44
N TRP A 95 -16.87 11.93 5.05
CA TRP A 95 -16.39 10.98 6.05
C TRP A 95 -17.45 10.91 7.16
N SER A 96 -18.36 9.93 7.09
CA SER A 96 -19.27 9.57 8.17
C SER A 96 -18.46 8.82 9.24
N SER A 97 -17.85 9.59 10.13
CA SER A 97 -17.35 9.12 11.42
C SER A 97 -18.41 9.45 12.48
N GLU A 98 -19.41 8.59 12.71
CA GLU A 98 -20.23 8.66 13.93
C GLU A 98 -21.16 7.42 14.05
N THR A 99 -20.71 6.38 14.74
CA THR A 99 -21.63 5.48 15.46
C THR A 99 -21.19 5.39 16.91
N ARG A 100 -21.40 6.51 17.61
CA ARG A 100 -21.58 6.53 19.06
C ARG A 100 -22.86 7.31 19.35
N LYS A 101 -23.94 6.57 19.59
CA LYS A 101 -25.11 6.86 20.45
C LYS A 101 -25.96 5.58 20.38
N GLU A 102 -26.59 5.03 21.40
CA GLU A 102 -26.77 5.31 22.83
C GLU A 102 -27.49 4.06 23.38
N GLY A 103 -27.34 3.77 24.67
CA GLY A 103 -28.25 2.85 25.33
C GLY A 103 -29.65 3.44 25.40
N CYS A 104 -30.67 2.63 25.12
CA CYS A 104 -32.05 2.72 25.62
C CYS A 104 -32.89 1.66 24.88
N VAL A 105 -33.03 0.46 25.45
CA VAL A 105 -34.32 -0.13 25.85
C VAL A 105 -34.07 -1.33 26.75
#